data_AF-A0AAU9TJM2-F1
#
_entry.id   AF-A0AAU9TJM2-F1
#
_cell.length_a   1.000
_cell.length_b   1.000
_cell.length_c   1.000
_cell.angle_alpha   90.00
_cell.angle_beta   90.00
_cell.angle_gamma   90.00
#
_symmetry.space_group_name_H-M   'P 1'
#
loop_
_entity.id
_entity.type
_entity.pdbx_description
1 polymer ?
#
loop_
_entity_poly.entity_id
_entity_poly.type
_entity_poly.pdbx_seq_one_letter_code
_entity_poly.pdbx_strand_id
1 'polypeptide(L)'
;MEFLTSRYHMKTFHDAATVHYIRSSQLFHTTPCRAPALFLLSASDPVGAERSNRSAYEGWCKMGMQCTWQCWERSPHVQHFMKHRDEYASLVRAHVQRHALALAAPQRAHAL
;
A
#
# COMPACT_ATOMS: atom_id res chain seq x y z
N MET A 1 8.84 -7.77 25.90
CA MET A 1 8.00 -8.96 26.12
C MET A 1 6.97 -9.18 25.00
N GLU A 2 6.32 -8.13 24.46
CA GLU A 2 5.32 -8.26 23.37
C GLU A 2 5.82 -8.86 22.05
N PHE A 3 7.07 -8.58 21.62
CA PHE A 3 7.59 -9.15 20.36
C PHE A 3 7.81 -10.68 20.40
N LEU A 4 7.91 -11.28 21.60
CA LEU A 4 8.06 -12.72 21.76
C LEU A 4 6.72 -13.44 21.67
N THR A 5 5.65 -12.83 22.18
CA THR A 5 4.30 -13.40 22.14
C THR A 5 3.72 -13.39 20.74
N SER A 6 3.89 -12.29 19.99
CA SER A 6 3.46 -12.22 18.57
C SER A 6 4.16 -13.27 17.71
N ARG A 7 5.49 -13.40 17.82
CA ARG A 7 6.24 -14.42 17.06
C ARG A 7 5.89 -15.84 17.46
N TYR A 8 5.66 -16.10 18.74
CA TYR A 8 5.19 -17.40 19.20
C TYR A 8 3.82 -17.74 18.61
N HIS A 9 2.85 -16.82 18.70
CA HIS A 9 1.51 -17.00 18.14
C HIS A 9 1.56 -17.33 16.64
N MET A 10 2.32 -16.55 15.86
CA MET A 10 2.45 -16.76 14.42
C MET A 10 3.13 -18.11 14.05
N LYS A 11 3.96 -18.65 14.93
CA LYS A 11 4.55 -20.00 14.74
C LYS A 11 3.56 -21.10 15.11
N THR A 12 2.89 -20.97 16.26
CA THR A 12 1.94 -21.97 16.76
C THR A 12 0.75 -22.15 15.81
N PHE A 13 0.25 -21.07 15.24
CA PHE A 13 -0.88 -21.08 14.31
C PHE A 13 -0.44 -21.00 12.84
N HIS A 14 0.75 -21.53 12.52
CA HIS A 14 1.32 -21.41 11.18
C HIS A 14 0.37 -21.94 10.10
N ASP A 15 -0.02 -23.21 10.21
CA ASP A 15 -0.83 -23.88 9.20
C ASP A 15 -2.30 -23.43 9.23
N ALA A 16 -2.77 -22.94 10.37
CA ALA A 16 -4.15 -22.48 10.53
C ALA A 16 -4.38 -21.05 9.99
N ALA A 17 -3.40 -20.15 10.12
CA ALA A 17 -3.60 -18.74 9.81
C ALA A 17 -2.37 -18.04 9.20
N THR A 18 -1.18 -18.21 9.79
CA THR A 18 -0.01 -17.42 9.38
C THR A 18 0.46 -17.73 7.96
N VAL A 19 0.30 -18.97 7.48
CA VAL A 19 0.60 -19.34 6.09
C VAL A 19 -0.19 -18.50 5.08
N HIS A 20 -1.45 -18.20 5.39
CA HIS A 20 -2.30 -17.36 4.56
C HIS A 20 -1.85 -15.90 4.61
N TYR A 21 -1.49 -15.39 5.79
CA TYR A 21 -0.91 -14.05 5.93
C TYR A 21 0.38 -13.87 5.11
N ILE A 22 1.31 -14.84 5.20
CA ILE A 22 2.58 -14.79 4.46
C ILE A 22 2.32 -14.79 2.95
N ARG A 23 1.46 -15.67 2.45
CA ARG A 23 1.11 -15.73 1.02
C ARG A 23 0.42 -14.46 0.55
N SER A 24 -0.50 -13.91 1.33
CA SER A 24 -1.18 -12.64 1.01
C SER A 24 -0.20 -11.46 0.98
N SER A 25 0.77 -11.42 1.90
CA SER A 25 1.83 -10.42 1.89
C SER A 25 2.70 -10.54 0.64
N GLN A 26 3.13 -11.75 0.28
CA GLN A 26 3.89 -11.99 -0.95
C GLN A 26 3.10 -11.53 -2.20
N LEU A 27 1.81 -11.89 -2.28
CA LEU A 27 0.94 -11.46 -3.36
C LEU A 27 0.74 -9.95 -3.41
N PHE A 28 0.68 -9.27 -2.27
CA PHE A 28 0.63 -7.80 -2.23
C PHE A 28 1.89 -7.17 -2.84
N HIS A 29 3.07 -7.71 -2.55
CA HIS A 29 4.33 -7.19 -3.12
C HIS A 29 4.47 -7.46 -4.62
N THR A 30 3.99 -8.60 -5.12
CA THR A 30 4.05 -8.95 -6.55
C THR A 30 2.83 -8.55 -7.37
N THR A 31 1.80 -8.06 -6.69
CA THR A 31 0.42 -7.74 -7.11
C THR A 31 0.10 -7.90 -8.60
N PRO A 32 -0.96 -8.66 -8.97
CA PRO A 32 -1.40 -8.76 -10.35
C PRO A 32 -2.02 -7.44 -10.85
N CYS A 33 -2.39 -6.52 -9.95
CA CYS A 33 -2.91 -5.21 -10.32
C CYS A 33 -1.78 -4.32 -10.83
N ARG A 34 -1.91 -3.80 -12.06
CA ARG A 34 -0.94 -2.88 -12.69
C ARG A 34 -1.42 -1.42 -12.71
N ALA A 35 -2.44 -1.09 -11.93
CA ALA A 35 -2.96 0.27 -11.86
C ALA A 35 -1.93 1.23 -11.24
N PRO A 36 -2.00 2.53 -11.58
CA PRO A 36 -1.29 3.56 -10.83
C PRO A 36 -1.64 3.51 -9.33
N ALA A 37 -0.69 3.87 -8.47
CA ALA A 37 -0.86 3.79 -7.02
C ALA A 37 -0.47 5.10 -6.32
N LEU A 38 -1.21 5.46 -5.27
CA LEU A 38 -0.89 6.55 -4.36
C LEU A 38 -0.58 5.97 -2.98
N PHE A 39 0.63 6.23 -2.48
CA PHE A 39 1.10 5.84 -1.17
C PHE A 39 1.02 7.05 -0.23
N LEU A 40 0.28 6.91 0.88
CA LEU A 40 0.10 7.94 1.91
C LEU A 40 0.50 7.38 3.27
N LEU A 41 1.58 7.89 3.87
CA LEU A 41 2.22 7.28 5.05
C LEU A 41 2.69 8.30 6.09
N SER A 42 3.07 7.81 7.26
CA SER A 42 3.90 8.56 8.19
C SER A 42 5.21 7.87 8.53
N ALA A 43 6.29 8.66 8.60
CA ALA A 43 7.61 8.20 9.03
C ALA A 43 7.61 7.77 10.50
N SER A 44 6.71 8.33 11.31
CA SER A 44 6.57 8.01 12.74
C SER A 44 5.58 6.88 13.04
N ASP A 45 5.05 6.18 12.03
CA ASP A 45 4.07 5.11 12.25
C ASP A 45 4.77 3.81 12.73
N PRO A 46 4.55 3.36 13.97
CA PRO A 46 5.19 2.16 14.50
C PRO A 46 4.58 0.86 13.96
N VAL A 47 3.40 0.91 13.35
CA VAL A 47 2.68 -0.24 12.78
C VAL A 47 2.92 -0.29 11.27
N GLY A 48 2.65 0.82 10.58
CA GLY A 48 2.81 1.00 9.14
C GLY A 48 4.20 1.48 8.74
N ALA A 49 5.26 0.81 9.21
CA ALA A 49 6.63 1.30 9.07
C ALA A 49 6.99 1.73 7.64
N GLU A 50 7.59 2.92 7.52
CA GLU A 50 7.97 3.52 6.24
C GLU A 50 8.84 2.58 5.38
N ARG A 51 9.82 1.93 6.01
CA ARG A 51 10.76 1.01 5.33
C ARG A 51 10.03 -0.14 4.62
N SER A 52 9.04 -0.75 5.26
CA SER A 52 8.30 -1.86 4.68
C SER A 52 7.49 -1.42 3.46
N ASN A 53 6.83 -0.28 3.56
CA ASN A 53 6.05 0.29 2.47
C ASN A 53 6.92 0.80 1.32
N ARG A 54 8.12 1.32 1.61
CA ARG A 54 9.11 1.71 0.60
C ARG A 54 9.54 0.53 -0.26
N SER A 55 9.71 -0.65 0.35
CA SER A 55 10.01 -1.88 -0.39
C SER A 55 8.88 -2.27 -1.35
N ALA A 56 7.62 -2.13 -0.94
CA ALA A 56 6.47 -2.35 -1.83
C ALA A 56 6.43 -1.33 -2.97
N TYR A 57 6.57 -0.03 -2.65
CA TYR A 57 6.62 1.07 -3.62
C TYR A 57 7.70 0.83 -4.68
N GLU A 58 8.94 0.55 -4.27
CA GLU A 58 10.05 0.31 -5.20
C GLU A 58 9.82 -0.93 -6.06
N GLY A 59 9.29 -2.00 -5.48
CA GLY A 59 8.91 -3.21 -6.21
C GLY A 59 7.87 -2.91 -7.29
N TRP A 60 6.84 -2.14 -6.95
CA TRP A 60 5.77 -1.76 -7.89
C TRP A 60 6.27 -0.83 -9.00
N CYS A 61 7.12 0.14 -8.69
CA CYS A 61 7.80 0.97 -9.68
C CYS A 61 8.64 0.12 -10.66
N LYS A 62 9.39 -0.88 -10.15
CA LYS A 62 10.18 -1.80 -10.99
C LYS A 62 9.31 -2.66 -11.91
N MET A 63 8.07 -2.93 -11.52
CA MET A 63 7.07 -3.61 -12.37
C MET A 63 6.38 -2.67 -13.37
N GLY A 64 6.80 -1.41 -13.47
CA GLY A 64 6.28 -0.42 -14.44
C GLY A 64 5.04 0.33 -13.98
N MET A 65 4.63 0.19 -12.71
CA MET A 65 3.47 0.91 -12.18
C MET A 65 3.83 2.38 -11.91
N GLN A 66 2.90 3.30 -12.20
CA GLN A 66 3.05 4.71 -11.86
C GLN A 66 2.67 4.91 -10.39
N CYS A 67 3.66 4.93 -9.50
CA CYS A 67 3.45 5.14 -8.08
C CYS A 67 3.78 6.57 -7.65
N THR A 68 2.94 7.16 -6.81
CA THR A 68 3.19 8.44 -6.13
C THR A 68 3.42 8.18 -4.65
N TRP A 69 4.39 8.87 -4.04
CA TRP A 69 4.80 8.69 -2.65
C TRP A 69 4.63 9.98 -1.85
N GLN A 70 3.81 9.94 -0.81
CA GLN A 70 3.71 10.95 0.23
C GLN A 70 3.98 10.33 1.60
N CYS A 71 4.96 10.86 2.32
CA CYS A 71 5.25 10.46 3.70
C CYS A 71 5.36 11.69 4.59
N TRP A 72 4.44 11.84 5.54
CA TRP A 72 4.50 12.90 6.55
C TRP A 72 5.47 12.53 7.67
N GLU A 73 6.25 13.50 8.16
CA GLU A 73 7.18 13.28 9.27
C GLU A 73 6.46 12.66 10.48
N ARG A 74 5.28 13.20 10.83
CA ARG A 74 4.47 12.69 11.93
C ARG A 74 2.99 12.72 11.62
N SER A 75 2.32 11.59 11.74
CA SER A 75 0.87 11.46 11.76
C SER A 75 0.50 10.15 12.44
N PRO A 76 -0.52 10.11 13.32
CA PRO A 76 -0.89 8.87 13.99
C PRO A 76 -1.36 7.81 12.99
N HIS A 77 -1.15 6.54 13.35
CA HIS A 77 -1.61 5.39 12.57
C HIS A 77 -3.11 5.53 12.26
N VAL A 78 -3.50 5.41 10.99
CA VAL A 78 -4.89 5.55 10.48
C VAL A 78 -5.48 6.98 10.59
N GLN A 79 -4.70 8.00 10.97
CA GLN A 79 -5.20 9.36 11.16
C GLN A 79 -4.62 10.41 10.21
N HIS A 80 -4.04 9.98 9.09
CA HIS A 80 -3.46 10.88 8.07
C HIS A 80 -4.47 11.90 7.54
N PHE A 81 -5.68 11.45 7.19
CA PHE A 81 -6.75 12.35 6.72
C PHE A 81 -7.18 13.35 7.79
N MET A 82 -7.29 12.94 9.06
CA MET A 82 -7.71 13.86 10.12
C MET A 82 -6.66 14.93 10.38
N LYS A 83 -5.38 14.56 10.34
CA LYS A 83 -4.27 15.49 10.61
C LYS A 83 -3.92 16.39 9.43
N HIS A 84 -3.95 15.86 8.21
CA HIS A 84 -3.52 16.54 6.98
C HIS A 84 -4.67 16.65 5.98
N ARG A 85 -5.87 17.03 6.44
CA ARG A 85 -7.11 16.93 5.66
C ARG A 85 -7.02 17.52 4.25
N ASP A 86 -6.59 18.77 4.14
CA ASP A 86 -6.62 19.49 2.87
C ASP A 86 -5.59 18.92 1.89
N GLU A 87 -4.38 18.62 2.37
CA GLU A 87 -3.31 17.99 1.59
C GLU A 87 -3.65 16.56 1.19
N TYR A 88 -4.15 15.75 2.12
CA TYR A 88 -4.61 14.39 1.85
C TYR A 88 -5.68 14.40 0.75
N ALA A 89 -6.69 15.26 0.89
CA ALA A 89 -7.79 15.32 -0.06
C ALA A 89 -7.33 15.87 -1.43
N SER A 90 -6.38 16.81 -1.46
CA SER A 90 -5.82 17.30 -2.72
C SER A 90 -5.01 16.22 -3.45
N LEU A 91 -4.19 15.45 -2.73
CA LEU A 91 -3.41 14.33 -3.29
C LEU A 91 -4.32 13.25 -3.87
N VAL A 92 -5.37 12.85 -3.13
CA VAL A 92 -6.33 11.85 -3.60
C VAL A 92 -7.08 12.36 -4.84
N ARG A 93 -7.59 13.61 -4.81
CA ARG A 93 -8.27 14.19 -5.97
C ARG A 93 -7.35 14.28 -7.18
N ALA A 94 -6.12 14.74 -7.01
CA ALA A 94 -5.14 14.84 -8.09
C ALA A 94 -4.81 13.47 -8.69
N HIS A 95 -4.63 12.45 -7.84
CA HIS A 95 -4.40 11.08 -8.30
C HIS A 95 -5.58 10.53 -9.11
N VAL A 96 -6.80 10.65 -8.57
CA VAL A 96 -8.01 10.21 -9.27
C VAL A 96 -8.19 10.98 -10.58
N GLN A 97 -8.09 12.31 -10.58
CA GLN A 97 -8.25 13.11 -11.81
C GLN A 97 -7.22 12.73 -12.88
N ARG A 98 -5.96 12.50 -12.49
CA ARG A 98 -4.89 12.12 -13.41
C ARG A 98 -5.13 10.75 -14.05
N HIS A 99 -5.70 9.80 -13.32
CA HIS A 99 -5.79 8.40 -13.75
C HIS A 99 -7.21 7.92 -14.08
N ALA A 100 -8.26 8.65 -13.70
CA ALA A 100 -9.66 8.32 -14.01
C ALA A 100 -9.98 8.53 -15.50
N LEU A 101 -9.33 9.50 -16.17
CA LEU A 101 -9.48 9.68 -17.61
C LEU A 101 -8.92 8.50 -18.42
N ALA A 102 -7.98 7.73 -17.85
CA ALA A 102 -7.49 6.51 -18.48
C ALA A 102 -8.49 5.34 -18.45
N LEU A 103 -9.51 5.40 -17.57
CA LEU A 103 -10.58 4.40 -17.46
C LEU A 103 -11.83 4.75 -18.28
N ALA A 104 -11.97 6.01 -18.71
CA ALA A 104 -13.07 6.46 -19.55
C ALA A 104 -12.82 6.24 -21.06
N ALA A 105 -11.60 5.86 -21.45
CA ALA A 105 -11.33 5.39 -22.81
C ALA A 105 -11.91 3.97 -22.96
N PRO A 106 -12.68 3.66 -24.02
CA PRO A 106 -13.24 2.34 -24.22
C PRO A 106 -12.09 1.31 -24.22
N GLN A 107 -12.19 0.33 -23.33
CA GLN A 107 -11.32 -0.84 -23.38
C GLN A 107 -11.47 -1.44 -24.78
N ARG A 108 -10.42 -1.34 -25.60
CA ARG A 108 -10.34 -2.12 -26.82
C ARG A 108 -10.40 -3.59 -26.37
N ALA A 109 -11.52 -4.23 -26.65
CA ALA A 109 -11.68 -5.65 -26.48
C ALA A 109 -10.49 -6.34 -27.16
N HIS A 110 -9.63 -6.97 -26.37
CA HIS A 110 -8.67 -7.92 -26.91
C HIS A 110 -9.48 -9.14 -27.31
N ALA A 111 -9.92 -9.14 -28.57
CA ALA A 111 -10.31 -10.34 -29.28
C ALA A 111 -9.03 -11.11 -29.62
N LEU A 112 -8.79 -12.22 -28.93
CA LEU A 112 -8.14 -13.44 -29.42
C LEU A 112 -8.71 -14.63 -28.65
#